data_AF-A0A2V9NVE7-F1
#
_entry.id   AF-A0A2V9NVE7-F1
#
_cell.length_a   1.000
_cell.length_b   1.000
_cell.length_c   1.000
_cell.angle_alpha   90.00
_cell.angle_beta   90.00
_cell.angle_gamma   90.00
#
_symmetry.space_group_name_H-M   'P 1'
#
loop_
_entity.id
_entity.type
_entity.pdbx_description
1 polymer ?
#
loop_
_entity_poly.entity_id
_entity_poly.type
_entity_poly.pdbx_seq_one_letter_code
_entity_poly.pdbx_strand_id
1 'polypeptide(L)'
;MLQRLEQIEARYEELANELSSPELLANQTAYTKAAKQHRSLGEIVEKYRSWKTQKEELSGARELLDTADDEEMREMARLEIEA
;
A
#
# COMPACT_ATOMS: atom_id res chain seq x y z
N MET A 1 8.49 10.31 8.54
CA MET A 1 7.03 10.11 8.34
C MET A 1 6.78 8.87 7.50
N LEU A 2 7.22 8.81 6.23
CA LEU A 2 7.03 7.63 5.36
C LEU A 2 7.62 6.34 5.94
N GLN A 3 8.83 6.39 6.48
CA GLN A 3 9.46 5.23 7.15
C GLN A 3 8.60 4.64 8.28
N ARG A 4 7.78 5.45 8.96
CA ARG A 4 6.86 4.95 9.99
C ARG A 4 5.66 4.22 9.38
N LEU A 5 5.16 4.70 8.24
CA LEU A 5 4.08 4.02 7.52
C LEU A 5 4.54 2.68 6.93
N GLU A 6 5.78 2.64 6.45
CA GLU A 6 6.43 1.40 5.99
C GLU A 6 6.61 0.39 7.13
N GLN A 7 7.02 0.84 8.33
CA GLN A 7 7.04 0.00 9.53
C GLN A 7 5.65 -0.50 9.94
N ILE A 8 4.62 0.34 9.80
CA ILE A 8 3.23 -0.05 10.09
C ILE A 8 2.74 -1.10 9.08
N GLU A 9 3.03 -0.92 7.78
CA GLU A 9 2.72 -1.90 6.74
C GLU A 9 3.45 -3.23 7.00
N ALA A 10 4.73 -3.20 7.32
CA ALA A 10 5.49 -4.40 7.67
C ALA A 10 4.88 -5.14 8.87
N ARG A 11 4.52 -4.41 9.93
CA ARG A 11 3.88 -5.02 11.11
C ARG A 11 2.50 -5.59 10.79
N TYR A 12 1.74 -4.95 9.92
CA TYR A 12 0.44 -5.46 9.46
C TYR A 12 0.60 -6.79 8.72
N GLU A 13 1.56 -6.90 7.80
CA GLU A 13 1.86 -8.14 7.08
C GLU A 13 2.39 -9.25 8.00
N GLU A 14 3.26 -8.91 8.96
CA GLU A 14 3.68 -9.85 10.00
C GLU A 14 2.50 -10.41 10.78
N LEU A 15 1.58 -9.55 11.22
CA LEU A 15 0.38 -9.96 11.94
C LEU A 15 -0.54 -10.84 11.06
N ALA A 16 -0.66 -10.55 9.77
CA ALA A 16 -1.42 -11.38 8.84
C ALA A 16 -0.82 -12.79 8.73
N ASN A 17 0.51 -12.89 8.65
CA ASN A 17 1.23 -14.15 8.64
C ASN A 17 1.07 -14.90 9.98
N GLU A 18 1.24 -14.21 11.11
CA GLU A 18 1.02 -14.78 12.46
C GLU A 18 -0.41 -15.33 12.60
N LEU A 19 -1.42 -14.62 12.09
CA LEU A 19 -2.82 -15.06 12.13
C LEU A 19 -3.11 -16.32 11.30
N SER A 20 -2.25 -16.64 10.34
CA SER A 20 -2.33 -17.87 9.53
C SER A 20 -1.63 -19.08 10.18
N SER A 21 -0.86 -18.87 11.26
CA SER A 21 -0.10 -19.94 11.92
C SER A 21 -1.00 -20.86 12.77
N PRO A 22 -0.85 -22.20 12.64
CA PRO A 22 -1.54 -23.18 13.49
C PRO A 22 -1.28 -22.98 14.99
N GLU A 23 -0.06 -22.57 15.35
CA GLU A 23 0.37 -22.34 16.73
C GLU A 23 -0.41 -21.18 17.37
N LEU A 24 -0.67 -20.12 16.60
CA LEU A 24 -1.47 -18.99 17.08
C LEU A 24 -2.96 -19.34 17.13
N LEU A 25 -3.47 -20.08 16.14
CA LEU A 25 -4.85 -20.57 16.11
C LEU A 25 -5.18 -21.45 17.33
N ALA A 26 -4.21 -22.23 17.81
CA ALA A 26 -4.34 -23.02 19.04
C ALA A 26 -4.41 -22.16 20.34
N ASN A 27 -4.00 -20.88 20.28
CA ASN A 27 -4.03 -19.96 21.42
C ASN A 27 -5.02 -18.81 21.19
N GLN A 28 -6.26 -19.02 21.60
CA GLN A 28 -7.37 -18.07 21.41
C GLN A 28 -7.07 -16.65 21.93
N THR A 29 -6.38 -16.52 23.07
CA THR A 29 -6.06 -15.22 23.67
C THR A 29 -5.04 -14.46 22.81
N ALA A 30 -3.97 -15.15 22.38
CA ALA A 30 -2.95 -14.56 21.51
C ALA A 30 -3.54 -14.21 20.13
N TYR A 31 -4.33 -15.10 19.54
CA TYR A 31 -5.04 -14.87 18.28
C TYR A 31 -5.93 -13.62 18.34
N THR A 32 -6.75 -13.49 19.39
CA THR A 32 -7.67 -12.35 19.54
C THR A 32 -6.89 -11.03 19.66
N LYS A 33 -5.73 -11.05 20.32
CA LYS A 33 -4.86 -9.86 20.44
C LYS A 33 -4.26 -9.49 19.09
N ALA A 34 -3.68 -10.45 18.36
CA ALA A 34 -3.12 -10.23 17.04
C ALA A 34 -4.17 -9.74 16.03
N ALA A 35 -5.37 -10.33 16.04
CA ALA A 35 -6.46 -9.94 15.15
C ALA A 35 -6.93 -8.50 15.40
N LYS A 36 -7.03 -8.09 16.67
CA LYS A 36 -7.36 -6.69 17.02
C LYS A 36 -6.28 -5.72 16.57
N GLN A 37 -5.01 -6.07 16.75
CA GLN A 37 -3.89 -5.25 16.28
C GLN A 37 -3.90 -5.13 14.75
N HIS A 38 -4.03 -6.24 14.03
CA HIS A 38 -4.11 -6.27 12.57
C HIS A 38 -5.24 -5.36 12.06
N ARG A 39 -6.45 -5.51 12.62
CA ARG A 39 -7.60 -4.67 12.27
C ARG A 39 -7.35 -3.18 12.54
N SER A 40 -6.67 -2.84 13.64
CA SER A 40 -6.38 -1.44 13.99
C SER A 40 -5.39 -0.77 13.03
N LEU A 41 -4.51 -1.55 12.40
CA LEU A 41 -3.54 -1.04 11.43
C LEU A 41 -4.11 -0.97 10.01
N GLY A 42 -5.15 -1.76 9.70
CA GLY A 42 -5.71 -1.93 8.35
C GLY A 42 -6.02 -0.61 7.63
N GLU A 43 -6.78 0.30 8.24
CA GLU A 43 -7.16 1.57 7.60
C GLU A 43 -5.93 2.42 7.21
N ILE A 44 -4.89 2.42 8.06
CA ILE A 44 -3.66 3.17 7.81
C ILE A 44 -2.89 2.53 6.64
N VAL A 45 -2.79 1.20 6.63
CA VAL A 45 -2.08 0.46 5.59
C VAL A 45 -2.80 0.58 4.24
N GLU A 46 -4.12 0.50 4.22
CA GLU A 46 -4.92 0.69 2.99
C GLU A 46 -4.67 2.08 2.38
N LYS A 47 -4.75 3.13 3.19
CA LYS A 47 -4.45 4.51 2.75
C LYS A 47 -3.02 4.65 2.26
N TYR A 48 -2.06 4.05 2.97
CA TYR A 48 -0.66 4.11 2.57
C TYR A 48 -0.40 3.38 1.25
N ARG A 49 -1.01 2.21 1.04
CA ARG A 49 -0.91 1.45 -0.21
C ARG A 49 -1.51 2.22 -1.38
N SER A 50 -2.71 2.79 -1.20
CA SER A 50 -3.34 3.64 -2.21
C SER A 50 -2.46 4.83 -2.57
N TRP A 51 -1.83 5.47 -1.58
CA TRP A 51 -0.88 6.55 -1.83
C TRP A 51 0.37 6.08 -2.60
N LYS A 52 0.93 4.89 -2.29
CA LYS A 52 2.07 4.34 -3.05
C LYS A 52 1.69 4.11 -4.51
N THR A 53 0.53 3.50 -4.77
CA THR A 53 0.03 3.25 -6.12
C THR A 53 -0.15 4.54 -6.90
N GLN A 54 -0.84 5.53 -6.35
CA GLN A 54 -1.02 6.84 -7.01
C GLN A 54 0.32 7.55 -7.27
N LYS A 55 1.28 7.41 -6.35
CA LYS A 55 2.62 7.96 -6.54
C LYS A 55 3.37 7.28 -7.69
N GLU A 56 3.25 5.96 -7.80
CA GLU A 56 3.85 5.18 -8.90
C GLU A 56 3.20 5.52 -10.24
N GLU A 57 1.86 5.58 -10.29
CA GLU A 57 1.09 6.00 -11.46
C GLU A 57 1.50 7.40 -11.92
N LEU A 58 1.54 8.36 -11.00
CA LEU A 58 1.98 9.73 -11.31
C LEU A 58 3.43 9.78 -11.81
N SER A 59 4.31 8.95 -11.26
CA SER A 59 5.70 8.86 -11.72
C SER A 59 5.77 8.30 -13.14
N GLY A 60 5.00 7.26 -13.43
CA GLY A 60 4.92 6.65 -14.76
C GLY A 60 4.34 7.60 -15.81
N ALA A 61 3.27 8.33 -15.48
CA ALA A 61 2.68 9.32 -16.37
C ALA A 61 3.65 10.47 -16.68
N ARG A 62 4.45 10.91 -15.69
CA ARG A 62 5.51 11.91 -15.90
C ARG A 62 6.61 11.40 -16.82
N GLU A 63 7.06 10.16 -16.61
CA GLU A 63 8.07 9.54 -17.48
C GLU A 63 7.55 9.38 -18.91
N LEU A 64 6.29 8.97 -19.08
CA LEU A 64 5.65 8.88 -20.39
C LEU A 64 5.56 10.24 -21.07
N LEU A 65 5.20 11.31 -20.35
CA LEU A 65 5.18 12.66 -20.89
C LEU A 65 6.56 13.14 -21.37
N ASP A 66 7.62 12.76 -20.66
CA ASP A 66 9.00 13.13 -20.99
C ASP A 66 9.55 12.31 -22.16
N THR A 67 9.14 11.05 -22.29
CA THR A 67 9.69 10.08 -23.27
C THR A 67 8.84 9.88 -24.52
N ALA A 68 7.57 10.28 -24.54
CA ALA A 68 6.68 10.11 -25.67
C ALA A 68 7.02 11.05 -26.84
N ASP A 69 7.10 10.46 -28.04
CA ASP A 69 7.46 11.12 -29.31
C ASP A 69 6.26 11.70 -30.07
N ASP A 70 5.03 11.27 -29.78
CA ASP A 70 3.80 11.79 -30.39
C ASP A 70 2.93 12.57 -29.40
N GLU A 71 2.23 13.58 -29.92
CA GLU A 71 1.43 14.51 -29.12
C GLU A 71 0.19 13.85 -28.48
N GLU A 72 -0.35 12.79 -29.08
CA GLU A 72 -1.52 12.08 -28.53
C GLU A 72 -1.17 11.36 -27.23
N MET A 73 -0.04 10.63 -27.20
CA MET A 73 0.46 10.00 -25.98
C MET A 73 0.87 11.02 -24.91
N ARG A 74 1.45 12.16 -25.31
CA ARG A 74 1.77 13.25 -24.37
C ARG A 74 0.52 13.85 -23.74
N GLU A 75 -0.55 14.03 -24.51
CA GLU A 75 -1.81 14.57 -23.99
C GLU A 75 -2.51 13.60 -23.04
N MET A 76 -2.51 12.30 -23.35
CA MET A 76 -3.01 11.28 -22.42
C MET A 76 -2.26 11.30 -21.08
N ALA A 77 -0.93 11.39 -21.12
CA ALA A 77 -0.11 11.48 -19.92
C ALA A 77 -0.38 12.74 -19.08
N ARG A 78 -0.65 13.89 -19.73
CA ARG A 78 -1.05 15.13 -19.02
C ARG A 78 -2.38 14.95 -18.29
N LEU A 79 -3.37 14.35 -18.95
CA LEU A 79 -4.69 14.10 -18.37
C LEU A 79 -4.59 13.18 -17.14
N GLU A 80 -3.72 12.17 -17.16
CA GLU A 80 -3.46 11.31 -16.00
C GLU A 80 -2.77 12.04 -14.83
N ILE A 81 -1.92 13.03 -15.11
CA ILE A 81 -1.24 13.84 -14.08
C ILE A 81 -2.20 14.82 -13.40
N GLU A 82 -3.20 15.32 -14.14
CA GLU A 82 -4.16 16.32 -13.65
C GLU A 82 -5.36 15.73 -12.89
N ALA A 83 -5.62 14.42 -13.04
CA ALA A 83 -6.72 13.69 -12.39
C ALA A 83 -6.47 13.43 -10.89
#